data_AF-A0A1V6B280-F1
#
_entry.id   AF-A0A1V6B280-F1
#
_cell.length_a   1.000
_cell.length_b   1.000
_cell.length_c   1.000
_cell.angle_alpha   90.00
_cell.angle_beta   90.00
_cell.angle_gamma   90.00
#
_symmetry.space_group_name_H-M   'P 1'
#
loop_
_entity.id
_entity.type
_entity.pdbx_description
1 polymer ?
#
loop_
_entity_poly.entity_id
_entity_poly.type
_entity_poly.pdbx_seq_one_letter_code
_entity_poly.pdbx_strand_id
1 'polypeptide(L)'
;MKPQQRKLLFPPDDRVCLEERINDDPMLRVSEIEISYHPAVRPSERISVTGSQEAEQVFRRIWCRPIELRECFYALFLSRANKVLGYYLISIGGITGTVIDVRTVYQAALKANACSVIFAHCHPSGNSTPSDADIQITRKLIDAGKFLDISVLDHLILLPEGYFSMADNGMI
;
A
#
# COMPACT_ATOMS: atom_id res chain seq x y z
N MET A 1 -52.54 12.53 -2.96
CA MET A 1 -51.73 11.66 -2.08
C MET A 1 -50.29 11.65 -2.58
N LYS A 2 -49.36 12.24 -1.84
CA LYS A 2 -47.91 12.15 -2.09
C LYS A 2 -47.31 11.23 -1.01
N PRO A 3 -46.37 10.34 -1.33
CA PRO A 3 -45.80 9.44 -0.34
C PRO A 3 -44.92 10.21 0.65
N GLN A 4 -45.16 10.01 1.95
CA GLN A 4 -44.29 10.46 3.03
C GLN A 4 -42.95 9.70 2.92
N GLN A 5 -41.86 10.41 2.60
CA GLN A 5 -40.53 9.90 2.87
C GLN A 5 -40.34 9.84 4.38
N ARG A 6 -40.26 8.63 4.94
CA ARG A 6 -39.77 8.40 6.30
C ARG A 6 -38.32 8.84 6.36
N LYS A 7 -38.05 10.02 6.91
CA LYS A 7 -36.76 10.36 7.50
C LYS A 7 -36.52 9.37 8.63
N LEU A 8 -35.55 8.45 8.49
CA LEU A 8 -34.91 7.91 9.68
C LEU A 8 -34.17 9.07 10.33
N LEU A 9 -34.80 9.68 11.34
CA LEU A 9 -34.10 10.51 12.30
C LEU A 9 -33.32 9.55 13.20
N PHE A 10 -32.04 9.34 12.88
CA PHE A 10 -31.10 8.88 13.89
C PHE A 10 -30.96 10.00 14.94
N PRO A 11 -31.02 9.69 16.25
CA PRO A 11 -30.86 10.67 17.30
C PRO A 11 -29.46 11.31 17.27
N PRO A 12 -29.26 12.48 17.91
CA PRO A 12 -27.97 13.13 17.95
C PRO A 12 -26.98 12.32 18.78
N ASP A 13 -25.84 12.00 18.16
CA ASP A 13 -24.61 11.41 18.71
C ASP A 13 -24.75 10.10 19.50
N ASP A 14 -24.82 8.98 18.76
CA ASP A 14 -24.83 7.60 19.27
C ASP A 14 -23.61 7.25 20.17
N ARG A 15 -22.55 8.09 20.17
CA ARG A 15 -21.34 7.87 20.97
C ARG A 15 -21.56 8.01 22.47
N VAL A 16 -22.39 8.96 22.90
CA VAL A 16 -22.67 9.20 24.33
C VAL A 16 -23.46 8.03 24.95
N CYS A 17 -24.39 7.45 24.20
CA CYS A 17 -25.15 6.26 24.62
C CYS A 17 -24.31 4.97 24.69
N LEU A 18 -23.17 4.91 23.99
CA LEU A 18 -22.30 3.73 24.00
C LEU A 18 -21.38 3.72 25.23
N GLU A 19 -20.82 4.87 25.60
CA GLU A 19 -19.92 4.99 26.77
C GLU A 19 -20.61 4.59 28.09
N GLU A 20 -21.88 4.98 28.28
CA GLU A 20 -22.65 4.62 29.48
C GLU A 20 -22.95 3.11 29.56
N ARG A 21 -23.16 2.44 28.41
CA ARG A 21 -23.51 1.01 28.34
C ARG A 21 -22.31 0.07 28.49
N ILE A 22 -21.10 0.52 28.17
CA ILE A 22 -19.86 -0.26 28.32
C ILE A 22 -19.58 -0.63 29.79
N ASN A 23 -20.03 0.21 30.74
CA ASN A 23 -19.81 -0.02 32.16
C ASN A 23 -20.69 -1.13 32.74
N ASP A 24 -21.84 -1.42 32.12
CA ASP A 24 -22.85 -2.36 32.66
C ASP A 24 -22.86 -3.73 31.95
N ASP A 25 -22.32 -3.84 30.74
CA ASP A 25 -22.23 -5.10 29.98
C ASP A 25 -20.78 -5.41 29.57
N PRO A 26 -20.14 -6.44 30.17
CA PRO A 26 -18.80 -6.87 29.79
C PRO A 26 -18.64 -7.21 28.29
N MET A 27 -19.72 -7.58 27.58
CA MET A 27 -19.70 -7.86 26.15
C MET A 27 -19.62 -6.59 25.28
N LEU A 28 -19.85 -5.40 25.84
CA LEU A 28 -19.70 -4.12 25.16
C LEU A 28 -18.29 -3.53 25.26
N ARG A 29 -17.35 -4.21 25.95
CA ARG A 29 -15.92 -3.84 26.01
C ARG A 29 -15.16 -4.18 24.73
N VAL A 30 -15.74 -3.88 23.57
CA VAL A 30 -15.15 -4.05 22.25
C VAL A 30 -14.88 -2.68 21.63
N SER A 31 -13.77 -2.53 20.90
CA SER A 31 -13.42 -1.27 20.26
C SER A 31 -14.03 -1.17 18.85
N GLU A 32 -14.63 -0.03 18.53
CA GLU A 32 -14.92 0.32 17.13
C GLU A 32 -13.59 0.54 16.38
N ILE A 33 -13.52 0.09 15.12
CA ILE A 33 -12.37 0.31 14.25
C ILE A 33 -12.74 1.35 13.20
N GLU A 34 -12.08 2.51 13.25
CA GLU A 34 -12.18 3.54 12.20
C GLU A 34 -11.05 3.38 11.17
N ILE A 35 -11.40 3.33 9.88
CA ILE A 35 -10.44 3.30 8.77
C ILE A 35 -10.65 4.54 7.91
N SER A 36 -9.65 5.42 7.81
CA SER A 36 -9.76 6.67 7.06
C SER A 36 -8.60 6.93 6.09
N TYR A 37 -8.91 7.41 4.88
CA TYR A 37 -7.95 7.82 3.85
C TYR A 37 -8.29 9.24 3.37
N HIS A 38 -7.32 10.14 3.47
CA HIS A 38 -7.48 11.56 3.16
C HIS A 38 -6.51 11.95 2.04
N PRO A 39 -6.94 11.93 0.76
CA PRO A 39 -6.05 12.28 -0.34
C PRO A 39 -5.73 13.79 -0.32
N ALA A 40 -4.44 14.13 -0.32
CA ALA A 40 -3.99 15.52 -0.38
C ALA A 40 -3.89 16.08 -1.82
N VAL A 41 -3.80 15.22 -2.83
CA VAL A 41 -3.55 15.60 -4.23
C VAL A 41 -4.79 15.33 -5.08
N ARG A 42 -5.21 16.34 -5.86
CA ARG A 42 -6.35 16.23 -6.76
C ARG A 42 -6.11 15.16 -7.83
N PRO A 43 -7.13 14.39 -8.25
CA PRO A 43 -6.94 13.34 -9.26
C PRO A 43 -6.24 13.79 -10.55
N SER A 44 -6.51 15.01 -11.02
CA SER A 44 -5.90 15.59 -12.23
C SER A 44 -4.41 15.91 -12.08
N GLU A 45 -3.92 16.06 -10.86
CA GLU A 45 -2.52 16.41 -10.54
C GLU A 45 -1.69 15.18 -10.17
N ARG A 46 -2.32 14.01 -10.07
CA ARG A 46 -1.62 12.77 -9.72
C ARG A 46 -0.73 12.32 -10.87
N ILE A 47 0.47 11.89 -10.50
CA ILE A 47 1.44 11.30 -11.41
C ILE A 47 0.82 10.04 -12.04
N SER A 48 0.96 9.90 -13.36
CA SER A 48 0.67 8.65 -14.06
C SER A 48 1.93 7.80 -14.09
N VAL A 49 1.77 6.52 -13.84
CA VAL A 49 2.82 5.53 -14.04
C VAL A 49 2.39 4.61 -15.16
N THR A 50 3.18 4.58 -16.25
CA THR A 50 2.86 3.79 -17.45
C THR A 50 3.87 2.69 -17.73
N GLY A 51 5.07 2.80 -17.15
CA GLY A 51 6.08 1.75 -17.15
C GLY A 51 7.02 1.84 -15.95
N SER A 52 8.02 0.97 -15.97
CA SER A 52 9.02 0.84 -14.91
C SER A 52 9.86 2.11 -14.72
N GLN A 53 10.15 2.84 -15.81
CA GLN A 53 10.91 4.09 -15.76
C GLN A 53 10.19 5.19 -14.96
N GLU A 54 8.90 5.43 -15.20
CA GLU A 54 8.17 6.42 -14.40
C GLU A 54 8.01 5.97 -12.95
N ALA A 55 7.78 4.67 -12.73
CA ALA A 55 7.69 4.10 -11.38
C ALA A 55 9.00 4.34 -10.61
N GLU A 56 10.15 4.05 -11.22
CA GLU A 56 11.47 4.27 -10.63
C GLU A 56 11.70 5.74 -10.27
N GLN A 57 11.36 6.66 -11.17
CA GLN A 57 11.51 8.09 -10.92
C GLN A 57 10.67 8.55 -9.72
N VAL A 58 9.46 8.00 -9.58
CA VAL A 58 8.61 8.27 -8.41
C VAL A 58 9.29 7.73 -7.15
N PHE A 59 9.73 6.47 -7.15
CA PHE A 59 10.39 5.88 -5.99
C PHE A 59 11.63 6.66 -5.57
N ARG A 60 12.52 7.03 -6.51
CA ARG A 60 13.73 7.81 -6.19
C ARG A 60 13.41 9.14 -5.52
N ARG A 61 12.32 9.81 -5.91
CA ARG A 61 11.91 11.09 -5.31
C ARG A 61 11.36 10.94 -3.90
N ILE A 62 10.68 9.84 -3.60
CA ILE A 62 10.11 9.58 -2.26
C ILE A 62 11.07 8.83 -1.34
N TRP A 63 12.17 8.30 -1.87
CA TRP A 63 13.13 7.52 -1.10
C TRP A 63 13.85 8.43 -0.09
N CYS A 64 13.48 8.31 1.17
CA CYS A 64 13.91 9.26 2.21
C CYS A 64 15.29 8.93 2.84
N ARG A 65 16.00 7.92 2.33
CA ARG A 65 17.27 7.43 2.90
C ARG A 65 18.31 7.21 1.81
N PRO A 66 19.62 7.25 2.10
CA PRO A 66 20.61 6.81 1.14
C PRO A 66 20.37 5.35 0.76
N ILE A 67 20.25 5.07 -0.54
CA ILE A 67 20.03 3.71 -1.08
C ILE A 67 21.11 2.73 -0.60
N GLU A 68 22.33 3.22 -0.43
CA GLU A 68 23.53 2.48 -0.02
C GLU A 68 23.53 2.09 1.47
N LEU A 69 22.61 2.60 2.28
CA LEU A 69 22.71 2.45 3.74
C LEU A 69 22.04 1.16 4.23
N ARG A 70 20.77 0.94 3.85
CA ARG A 70 19.95 -0.20 4.27
C ARG A 70 18.90 -0.51 3.23
N GLU A 71 18.61 -1.78 3.07
CA GLU A 71 17.47 -2.23 2.29
C GLU A 71 16.18 -1.66 2.88
N CYS A 72 15.37 -1.03 2.04
CA CYS A 72 14.03 -0.57 2.41
C CYS A 72 13.04 -1.12 1.39
N PHE A 73 11.82 -1.41 1.80
CA PHE A 73 10.76 -1.93 0.94
C PHE A 73 9.59 -0.97 0.92
N TYR A 74 9.21 -0.49 -0.26
CA TYR A 74 8.13 0.45 -0.49
C TYR A 74 7.04 -0.15 -1.37
N ALA A 75 5.82 0.34 -1.18
CA ALA A 75 4.70 0.15 -2.09
C ALA A 75 4.22 1.49 -2.64
N LEU A 76 3.88 1.50 -3.92
CA LEU A 76 3.20 2.59 -4.61
C LEU A 76 1.80 2.12 -5.00
N PHE A 77 0.78 2.76 -4.44
CA PHE A 77 -0.61 2.41 -4.67
C PHE A 77 -1.19 3.21 -5.84
N LEU A 78 -1.89 2.52 -6.73
CA LEU A 78 -2.37 3.08 -7.99
C LEU A 78 -3.88 2.93 -8.13
N SER A 79 -4.51 3.92 -8.76
CA SER A 79 -5.89 3.82 -9.23
C SER A 79 -5.98 2.95 -10.49
N ARG A 80 -7.21 2.63 -10.92
CA ARG A 80 -7.48 1.94 -12.19
C ARG A 80 -6.87 2.64 -13.43
N ALA A 81 -6.66 3.95 -13.36
CA ALA A 81 -6.03 4.73 -14.43
C ALA A 81 -4.51 4.87 -14.25
N ASN A 82 -3.90 4.00 -13.44
CA ASN A 82 -2.49 4.02 -13.03
C ASN A 82 -2.03 5.38 -12.50
N LYS A 83 -2.90 6.07 -11.75
CA LYS A 83 -2.56 7.32 -11.06
C LYS A 83 -2.13 7.02 -9.63
N VAL A 84 -1.03 7.62 -9.19
CA VAL A 84 -0.51 7.45 -7.82
C VAL A 84 -1.50 7.97 -6.79
N LEU A 85 -1.98 7.07 -5.93
CA LEU A 85 -2.85 7.35 -4.78
C LEU A 85 -2.04 7.70 -3.54
N GLY A 86 -0.83 7.13 -3.43
CA GLY A 86 0.08 7.33 -2.31
C GLY A 86 1.16 6.25 -2.30
N TYR A 87 2.09 6.37 -1.35
CA TYR A 87 3.12 5.36 -1.11
C TYR A 87 3.11 4.94 0.37
N TYR A 88 3.71 3.79 0.65
CA TYR A 88 3.94 3.33 2.01
C TYR A 88 5.30 2.66 2.14
N LEU A 89 6.07 3.07 3.14
CA LEU A 89 7.30 2.40 3.55
C LEU A 89 6.90 1.20 4.41
N ILE A 90 6.98 0.00 3.82
CA ILE A 90 6.53 -1.25 4.43
C ILE A 90 7.55 -1.74 5.47
N SER A 91 8.83 -1.65 5.14
CA SER A 91 9.88 -2.16 6.00
C SER A 91 11.20 -1.44 5.75
N ILE A 92 11.98 -1.34 6.82
CA ILE A 92 13.37 -0.93 6.81
C ILE A 92 14.16 -2.14 7.32
N GLY A 93 14.93 -2.76 6.43
CA GLY A 93 15.71 -3.95 6.72
C GLY A 93 16.87 -3.70 7.70
N GLY A 94 17.44 -4.82 8.14
CA GLY A 94 18.73 -4.89 8.84
C GLY A 94 19.88 -5.12 7.87
N ILE A 95 20.97 -5.74 8.36
CA ILE A 95 22.12 -6.10 7.51
C ILE A 95 21.81 -7.33 6.63
N THR A 96 20.86 -8.19 7.05
CA THR A 96 20.58 -9.51 6.48
C THR A 96 19.26 -9.59 5.68
N GLY A 97 18.65 -8.45 5.36
CA GLY A 97 17.37 -8.39 4.63
C GLY A 97 16.23 -7.72 5.40
N THR A 98 15.07 -7.68 4.76
CA THR A 98 13.82 -7.08 5.26
C THR A 98 12.71 -8.13 5.39
N VAL A 99 11.97 -8.11 6.51
CA VAL A 99 10.78 -8.94 6.70
C VAL A 99 9.55 -8.15 6.25
N ILE A 100 8.75 -8.73 5.35
CA ILE A 100 7.55 -8.10 4.78
C ILE A 100 6.33 -8.88 5.25
N ASP A 101 5.43 -8.23 5.99
CA ASP A 101 4.11 -8.80 6.30
C ASP A 101 3.11 -8.40 5.20
N VAL A 102 2.75 -9.37 4.37
CA VAL A 102 1.78 -9.23 3.27
C VAL A 102 0.45 -8.64 3.77
N ARG A 103 0.02 -8.93 4.99
CA ARG A 103 -1.24 -8.40 5.54
C ARG A 103 -1.18 -6.89 5.73
N THR A 104 -0.06 -6.38 6.24
CA THR A 104 0.14 -4.93 6.42
C THR A 104 0.18 -4.21 5.08
N VAL A 105 0.80 -4.82 4.06
CA VAL A 105 0.82 -4.29 2.70
C VAL A 105 -0.60 -4.14 2.15
N TYR A 106 -1.41 -5.20 2.23
CA TYR A 106 -2.77 -5.16 1.68
C TYR A 106 -3.75 -4.38 2.56
N GLN A 107 -3.51 -4.26 3.87
CA GLN A 107 -4.24 -3.30 4.71
C GLN A 107 -4.04 -1.87 4.20
N ALA A 108 -2.81 -1.49 3.86
CA ALA A 108 -2.53 -0.18 3.27
C ALA A 108 -3.13 -0.02 1.86
N ALA A 109 -3.06 -1.06 1.01
CA ALA A 109 -3.64 -1.04 -0.33
C ALA A 109 -5.16 -0.86 -0.31
N LEU A 110 -5.86 -1.64 0.54
CA LEU A 110 -7.31 -1.55 0.73
C LEU A 110 -7.71 -0.19 1.30
N LYS A 111 -6.96 0.30 2.30
CA LYS A 111 -7.18 1.64 2.89
C LYS A 111 -7.01 2.74 1.84
N ALA A 112 -6.07 2.61 0.92
CA ALA A 112 -5.85 3.55 -0.17
C ALA A 112 -6.86 3.41 -1.32
N ASN A 113 -7.76 2.40 -1.29
CA ASN A 113 -8.64 2.02 -2.40
C ASN A 113 -7.84 1.77 -3.70
N ALA A 114 -6.72 1.06 -3.59
CA ALA A 114 -5.85 0.74 -4.70
C ALA A 114 -6.49 -0.28 -5.64
N CYS A 115 -6.36 -0.09 -6.95
CA CYS A 115 -6.67 -1.12 -7.94
C CYS A 115 -5.42 -1.93 -8.33
N SER A 116 -4.24 -1.35 -8.11
CA SER A 116 -2.96 -1.99 -8.40
C SER A 116 -1.84 -1.43 -7.52
N VAL A 117 -0.75 -2.17 -7.42
CA VAL A 117 0.43 -1.82 -6.62
C VAL A 117 1.70 -2.07 -7.43
N ILE A 118 2.68 -1.19 -7.26
CA ILE A 118 4.07 -1.44 -7.65
C ILE A 118 4.90 -1.50 -6.37
N PHE A 119 5.80 -2.47 -6.28
CA PHE A 119 6.74 -2.58 -5.17
C PHE A 119 8.12 -2.08 -5.58
N ALA A 120 8.89 -1.62 -4.60
CA ALA A 120 10.31 -1.38 -4.80
C ALA A 120 11.09 -1.73 -3.54
N HIS A 121 12.21 -2.42 -3.70
CA HIS A 121 13.25 -2.46 -2.68
C HIS A 121 14.58 -1.98 -3.24
N CYS A 122 15.55 -1.72 -2.37
CA CYS A 122 16.89 -1.35 -2.81
C CYS A 122 17.92 -2.41 -2.45
N HIS A 123 18.91 -2.60 -3.32
CA HIS A 123 20.11 -3.39 -3.04
C HIS A 123 21.30 -2.43 -2.85
N PRO A 124 21.71 -2.16 -1.59
CA PRO A 124 22.87 -1.31 -1.30
C PRO A 124 24.15 -1.77 -1.97
N SER A 125 24.28 -3.08 -2.22
CA SER A 125 25.45 -3.71 -2.86
C SER A 125 25.58 -3.37 -4.35
N GLY A 126 24.53 -2.82 -4.98
CA GLY A 126 24.49 -2.57 -6.41
C GLY A 126 24.26 -3.81 -7.28
N ASN A 127 24.03 -4.99 -6.70
CA ASN A 127 23.66 -6.18 -7.47
C ASN A 127 22.23 -6.05 -8.00
N SER A 128 22.05 -6.08 -9.32
CA SER A 128 20.74 -6.05 -9.97
C SER A 128 19.97 -7.36 -9.90
N THR A 129 20.64 -8.45 -9.53
CA THR A 129 20.03 -9.79 -9.51
C THR A 129 19.12 -9.94 -8.30
N PRO A 130 17.81 -10.25 -8.48
CA PRO A 130 16.95 -10.57 -7.37
C PRO A 130 17.42 -11.83 -6.63
N SER A 131 17.37 -11.79 -5.31
CA SER A 131 17.58 -12.97 -4.48
C SER A 131 16.38 -13.90 -4.53
N ASP A 132 16.56 -15.15 -4.08
CA ASP A 132 15.44 -16.09 -3.91
C ASP A 132 14.39 -15.54 -2.94
N ALA A 133 14.79 -14.76 -1.94
CA ALA A 133 13.88 -14.13 -1.00
C ALA A 133 13.00 -13.08 -1.71
N ASP A 134 13.57 -12.27 -2.60
CA ASP A 134 12.84 -11.27 -3.38
C ASP A 134 11.82 -11.94 -4.28
N ILE A 135 12.22 -13.00 -4.98
CA ILE A 135 11.31 -13.77 -5.87
C ILE A 135 10.16 -14.37 -5.06
N GLN A 136 10.47 -14.99 -3.91
CA GLN A 136 9.45 -15.63 -3.07
C GLN A 136 8.45 -14.62 -2.49
N ILE A 137 8.91 -13.47 -1.98
CA ILE A 137 7.99 -12.47 -1.45
C ILE A 137 7.15 -11.84 -2.56
N THR A 138 7.73 -11.60 -3.74
CA THR A 138 7.01 -11.09 -4.92
C THR A 138 5.86 -12.01 -5.29
N ARG A 139 6.11 -13.32 -5.37
CA ARG A 139 5.06 -14.32 -5.67
C ARG A 139 3.94 -14.30 -4.63
N LYS A 140 4.28 -14.26 -3.34
CA LYS A 140 3.28 -14.16 -2.26
C LYS A 140 2.43 -12.89 -2.36
N LEU A 141 3.06 -11.77 -2.72
CA LEU A 141 2.36 -10.51 -2.95
C LEU A 141 1.43 -10.62 -4.16
N ILE A 142 1.90 -11.16 -5.29
CA ILE A 142 1.07 -11.40 -6.49
C ILE A 142 -0.15 -12.27 -6.17
N ASP A 143 0.05 -13.40 -5.48
CA ASP A 143 -1.03 -14.33 -5.14
C ASP A 143 -2.08 -13.67 -4.23
N ALA A 144 -1.63 -12.91 -3.23
CA ALA A 144 -2.53 -12.16 -2.34
C ALA A 144 -3.28 -11.05 -3.09
N GLY A 145 -2.59 -10.31 -3.97
CA GLY A 145 -3.18 -9.27 -4.79
C GLY A 145 -4.24 -9.82 -5.74
N LYS A 146 -3.94 -10.94 -6.38
CA LYS A 146 -4.89 -11.65 -7.25
C LYS A 146 -6.15 -12.05 -6.51
N PHE A 147 -6.04 -12.52 -5.27
CA PHE A 147 -7.21 -12.87 -4.45
C PHE A 147 -8.07 -11.64 -4.09
N LEU A 148 -7.46 -10.47 -3.95
CA LEU A 148 -8.12 -9.22 -3.57
C LEU A 148 -8.52 -8.35 -4.78
N ASP A 149 -8.35 -8.82 -6.01
CA ASP A 149 -8.50 -8.04 -7.24
C ASP A 149 -7.65 -6.75 -7.29
N ILE A 150 -6.45 -6.82 -6.70
CA ILE A 150 -5.43 -5.76 -6.71
C ILE A 150 -4.18 -6.26 -7.42
N SER A 151 -3.97 -5.85 -8.66
CA SER A 151 -2.85 -6.34 -9.47
C SER A 151 -1.51 -5.79 -8.99
N VAL A 152 -0.51 -6.66 -8.87
CA VAL A 152 0.90 -6.26 -8.73
C VAL A 152 1.42 -6.02 -10.14
N LEU A 153 1.75 -4.77 -10.49
CA LEU A 153 2.17 -4.43 -11.85
C LEU A 153 3.66 -4.58 -12.07
N ASP A 154 4.46 -4.34 -11.03
CA ASP A 154 5.90 -4.48 -11.10
C ASP A 154 6.51 -4.59 -9.69
N HIS A 155 7.74 -5.07 -9.63
CA HIS A 155 8.61 -5.03 -8.48
C HIS A 155 9.99 -4.56 -8.91
N LEU A 156 10.35 -3.35 -8.51
CA LEU A 156 11.62 -2.73 -8.83
C LEU A 156 12.69 -3.03 -7.78
N ILE A 157 13.91 -3.26 -8.25
CA ILE A 157 15.12 -3.32 -7.43
C ILE A 157 15.94 -2.07 -7.74
N LEU A 158 15.95 -1.13 -6.81
CA LEU A 158 16.69 0.12 -6.94
C LEU A 158 18.15 -0.07 -6.55
N LEU A 159 19.04 0.37 -7.42
CA LEU A 159 20.48 0.35 -7.20
C LEU A 159 20.95 1.80 -6.99
N PRO A 160 22.17 2.01 -6.45
CA PRO A 160 22.79 3.32 -6.44
C PRO A 160 22.75 3.97 -7.83
N GLU A 161 23.05 3.17 -8.87
CA GLU A 161 22.95 3.55 -10.26
C GLU A 161 22.02 2.59 -11.02
N GLY A 162 20.89 3.09 -11.50
CA GLY A 162 19.92 2.31 -12.26
C GLY A 162 18.98 1.45 -11.40
N TYR A 163 18.24 0.57 -12.07
CA TYR A 163 17.26 -0.30 -11.44
C TYR A 163 17.04 -1.57 -12.27
N PHE A 164 16.44 -2.58 -11.65
CA PHE A 164 15.95 -3.78 -12.31
C PHE A 164 14.42 -3.85 -12.15
N SER A 165 13.68 -4.08 -13.24
CA SER A 165 12.24 -4.33 -13.21
C SER A 165 11.98 -5.82 -13.37
N MET A 166 11.29 -6.42 -12.41
CA MET A 166 10.87 -7.82 -12.52
C MET A 166 9.85 -8.03 -13.64
N ALA A 167 8.95 -7.07 -13.87
CA ALA A 167 7.96 -7.16 -14.95
C ALA A 167 8.62 -7.10 -16.34
N ASP A 168 9.54 -6.16 -16.57
CA ASP A 168 10.24 -6.01 -17.85
C ASP A 168 11.09 -7.26 -18.19
N ASN A 169 11.48 -8.02 -17.17
CA ASN A 169 12.24 -9.26 -17.29
C ASN A 169 11.37 -10.53 -17.24
N GLY A 170 10.04 -10.40 -17.35
CA GLY A 170 9.11 -11.54 -17.46
C GLY A 170 8.96 -12.37 -16.19
N MET A 171 9.22 -11.79 -15.02
CA MET A 171 9.13 -12.46 -13.71
C MET A 171 7.78 -12.23 -13.01
N ILE A 172 6.93 -11.36 -13.56
CA ILE A 172 5.58 -11.00 -13.08
C ILE A 172 4.58 -11.16 -14.23
#